data_AF-A0A1L7CSZ7-F1
#
_entry.id   AF-A0A1L7CSZ7-F1
#
_cell.length_a   1.000
_cell.length_b   1.000
_cell.length_c   1.000
_cell.angle_alpha   90.00
_cell.angle_beta   90.00
_cell.angle_gamma   90.00
#
_symmetry.space_group_name_H-M   'P 1'
#
loop_
_entity.id
_entity.type
_entity.pdbx_description
1 polymer ?
#
loop_
_entity_poly.entity_id
_entity_poly.type
_entity_poly.pdbx_seq_one_letter_code
_entity_poly.pdbx_strand_id
1 'polypeptide(L)'
;MKKFLIALSAVFVLALAIAAKDAPPPGAEREVQTTAVKAPATQPTATETETPAGETSESGVAPGATQPPTPLPGTSASEVADDGAFALLAGLEVKGKAPRTGYEREAFGQRWSDDVTVEFGHNGCDTRNDILRRDLRELEVRPGTHGCVAQTGFLDEPYTGQVRRFDRGTDEASRIHIDHVVALANAWETGAQFWDGDTRRNFANDPRNLLAVDGPANQSKGAGDAATWQPPNKAFRCDYASRQVEVKAAYGLWVTPAEKAALERELGRCPSRAAAP
;
A
#
# COMPACT_ATOMS: atom_id res chain seq x y z
N MET A 1 19.47 -75.64 -40.48
CA MET A 1 18.44 -76.61 -40.88
C MET A 1 17.07 -75.98 -40.67
N LYS A 2 16.25 -75.90 -41.75
CA LYS A 2 14.79 -75.60 -41.85
C LYS A 2 14.30 -74.24 -41.29
N LYS A 3 13.38 -73.48 -41.90
CA LYS A 3 12.85 -73.21 -43.26
C LYS A 3 11.80 -72.06 -43.05
N PHE A 4 11.65 -71.20 -44.06
CA PHE A 4 10.81 -69.98 -44.15
C PHE A 4 9.27 -70.13 -43.98
N LEU A 5 8.55 -69.04 -43.59
CA LEU A 5 7.53 -68.23 -44.37
C LEU A 5 6.64 -67.35 -43.40
N ILE A 6 6.66 -65.99 -43.41
CA ILE A 6 5.74 -64.97 -44.05
C ILE A 6 4.21 -65.28 -43.85
N ALA A 7 3.24 -64.43 -43.42
CA ALA A 7 2.96 -63.00 -43.65
C ALA A 7 1.72 -62.45 -42.85
N LEU A 8 1.53 -61.12 -42.95
CA LEU A 8 0.27 -60.30 -42.99
C LEU A 8 -0.30 -59.60 -41.72
N SER A 9 0.00 -58.30 -41.65
CA SER A 9 -0.85 -57.09 -41.52
C SER A 9 -2.30 -57.16 -41.01
N ALA A 10 -2.65 -56.32 -40.03
CA ALA A 10 -3.67 -55.23 -40.14
C ALA A 10 -3.92 -54.54 -38.78
N VAL A 11 -3.66 -53.23 -38.72
CA VAL A 11 -4.06 -52.33 -37.63
C VAL A 11 -5.46 -51.81 -37.94
N PHE A 12 -6.43 -52.03 -37.05
CA PHE A 12 -7.79 -51.49 -37.17
C PHE A 12 -7.93 -50.27 -36.24
N VAL A 13 -7.97 -49.08 -36.83
CA VAL A 13 -8.37 -47.82 -36.18
C VAL A 13 -9.87 -47.68 -36.38
N LEU A 14 -10.64 -47.63 -35.29
CA LEU A 14 -12.07 -47.33 -35.34
C LEU A 14 -12.27 -45.82 -35.27
N ALA A 15 -12.58 -45.21 -36.41
CA ALA A 15 -13.06 -43.83 -36.52
C ALA A 15 -14.60 -43.82 -36.48
N LEU A 16 -15.19 -43.04 -35.57
CA LEU A 16 -16.60 -42.64 -35.67
C LEU A 16 -16.67 -41.28 -36.38
N ALA A 17 -17.32 -41.28 -37.55
CA ALA A 17 -17.75 -40.09 -38.25
C ALA A 17 -19.21 -39.76 -37.88
N ILE A 18 -19.47 -38.53 -37.47
CA ILE A 18 -20.82 -37.95 -37.51
C ILE A 18 -20.75 -36.75 -38.47
N ALA A 19 -21.60 -36.81 -39.48
CA ALA A 19 -21.69 -35.87 -40.58
C ALA A 19 -22.30 -34.53 -40.16
N ALA A 20 -21.73 -33.45 -40.70
CA ALA A 20 -22.29 -32.11 -40.67
C ALA A 20 -23.32 -31.94 -41.80
N LYS A 21 -24.44 -31.27 -41.51
CA LYS A 21 -25.21 -30.51 -42.50
C LYS A 21 -26.02 -29.38 -41.87
N ASP A 22 -25.89 -28.24 -42.53
CA ASP A 22 -26.75 -27.05 -42.59
C ASP A 22 -26.71 -26.01 -41.45
N ALA A 23 -26.00 -24.91 -41.76
CA ALA A 23 -26.05 -23.62 -41.09
C ALA A 23 -26.92 -22.61 -41.89
N PRO A 24 -27.68 -21.73 -41.21
CA PRO A 24 -28.15 -20.45 -41.76
C PRO A 24 -27.39 -19.22 -41.19
N PRO A 25 -27.56 -18.01 -41.77
CA PRO A 25 -26.50 -17.02 -42.01
C PRO A 25 -26.35 -15.90 -40.96
N PRO A 26 -25.32 -15.03 -41.07
CA PRO A 26 -25.11 -13.90 -40.17
C PRO A 26 -25.85 -12.63 -40.64
N GLY A 27 -26.31 -11.81 -39.69
CA GLY A 27 -26.75 -10.44 -39.92
C GLY A 27 -28.23 -10.19 -39.63
N ALA A 28 -28.52 -9.76 -38.40
CA ALA A 28 -29.64 -8.88 -38.11
C ALA A 28 -29.30 -8.09 -36.84
N GLU A 29 -29.22 -6.79 -37.00
CA GLU A 29 -29.02 -5.80 -35.95
C GLU A 29 -30.05 -6.00 -34.84
N ARG A 30 -29.59 -6.13 -33.60
CA ARG A 30 -30.47 -6.07 -32.43
C ARG A 30 -30.35 -4.70 -31.81
N GLU A 31 -31.31 -3.87 -32.21
CA GLU A 31 -31.72 -2.60 -31.62
C GLU A 31 -31.59 -2.62 -30.10
N VAL A 32 -30.69 -1.78 -29.57
CA VAL A 32 -30.57 -1.51 -28.14
C VAL A 32 -31.82 -0.73 -27.72
N GLN A 33 -32.81 -1.45 -27.19
CA GLN A 33 -33.94 -0.81 -26.51
C GLN A 33 -33.44 -0.16 -25.22
N THR A 34 -33.27 1.16 -25.30
CA THR A 34 -33.15 2.08 -24.18
C THR A 34 -34.35 1.90 -23.25
N THR A 35 -34.15 1.19 -22.15
CA THR A 35 -35.07 1.23 -21.00
C THR A 35 -34.60 2.35 -20.08
N ALA A 36 -35.09 3.56 -20.36
CA ALA A 36 -35.11 4.64 -19.39
C ALA A 36 -36.24 4.36 -18.39
N VAL A 37 -35.91 4.00 -17.15
CA VAL A 37 -36.84 4.08 -16.02
C VAL A 37 -36.13 4.63 -14.78
N LYS A 38 -36.22 5.96 -14.69
CA LYS A 38 -36.74 6.74 -13.56
C LYS A 38 -36.05 6.58 -12.19
N ALA A 39 -35.20 7.57 -11.91
CA ALA A 39 -34.86 8.03 -10.57
C ALA A 39 -36.12 8.30 -9.72
N PRO A 40 -36.14 7.99 -8.41
CA PRO A 40 -37.12 8.55 -7.51
C PRO A 40 -36.80 10.02 -7.26
N ALA A 41 -37.77 10.86 -7.60
CA ALA A 41 -37.77 12.27 -7.30
C ALA A 41 -37.90 12.51 -5.79
N THR A 42 -37.16 13.52 -5.36
CA THR A 42 -37.33 14.33 -4.15
C THR A 42 -38.79 14.67 -3.89
N GLN A 43 -39.23 14.56 -2.63
CA GLN A 43 -40.29 15.43 -2.11
C GLN A 43 -39.84 16.13 -0.83
N PRO A 44 -40.23 17.40 -0.66
CA PRO A 44 -39.77 18.29 0.41
C PRO A 44 -40.70 18.22 1.63
N THR A 45 -40.22 18.73 2.76
CA THR A 45 -40.95 19.47 3.82
C THR A 45 -40.42 19.09 5.19
N ALA A 46 -39.70 20.01 5.84
CA ALA A 46 -40.22 20.78 6.96
C ALA A 46 -39.15 21.79 7.41
N THR A 47 -39.50 23.05 7.20
CA THR A 47 -38.90 24.24 7.78
C THR A 47 -38.92 24.13 9.30
N GLU A 48 -37.77 24.26 9.96
CA GLU A 48 -37.73 24.82 11.31
C GLU A 48 -36.85 26.07 11.28
N THR A 49 -37.55 27.18 11.46
CA THR A 49 -37.05 28.51 11.69
C THR A 49 -36.66 28.61 13.16
N GLU A 50 -35.39 28.85 13.46
CA GLU A 50 -35.04 29.59 14.67
C GLU A 50 -34.09 30.74 14.30
N THR A 51 -34.62 31.93 14.53
CA THR A 51 -33.99 33.26 14.44
C THR A 51 -33.53 33.65 15.86
N PRO A 52 -32.53 34.54 16.02
CA PRO A 52 -31.51 34.42 17.05
C PRO A 52 -31.81 35.21 18.32
N ALA A 53 -31.19 34.78 19.42
CA ALA A 53 -30.95 35.61 20.58
C ALA A 53 -29.43 35.85 20.69
N GLY A 54 -29.03 37.09 20.51
CA GLY A 54 -27.68 37.53 20.84
C GLY A 54 -27.56 37.76 22.34
N GLU A 55 -26.34 37.61 22.85
CA GLU A 55 -25.86 38.37 23.99
C GLU A 55 -24.36 38.61 23.84
N THR A 56 -24.04 39.89 23.75
CA THR A 56 -22.72 40.50 23.85
C THR A 56 -22.25 40.52 25.31
N SER A 57 -20.98 40.24 25.59
CA SER A 57 -20.15 41.14 26.41
C SER A 57 -18.66 40.78 26.41
N GLU A 58 -17.88 41.84 26.26
CA GLU A 58 -16.42 41.98 26.22
C GLU A 58 -15.70 41.69 27.54
N SER A 59 -14.47 41.18 27.42
CA SER A 59 -13.21 41.73 27.98
C SER A 59 -12.17 40.61 27.91
N GLY A 60 -10.98 40.74 27.35
CA GLY A 60 -10.09 41.90 27.31
C GLY A 60 -8.78 41.48 27.96
N VAL A 61 -7.85 40.90 27.18
CA VAL A 61 -6.45 40.72 27.61
C VAL A 61 -5.53 40.98 26.40
N ALA A 62 -4.57 41.87 26.62
CA ALA A 62 -3.66 42.48 25.65
C ALA A 62 -2.53 41.53 25.17
N PRO A 63 -1.74 41.91 24.13
CA PRO A 63 -0.94 40.99 23.33
C PRO A 63 0.47 40.76 23.92
N GLY A 64 0.85 39.49 24.04
CA GLY A 64 2.21 39.05 24.34
C GLY A 64 2.95 38.68 23.06
N ALA A 65 4.16 39.22 22.91
CA ALA A 65 4.96 39.26 21.70
C ALA A 65 5.29 37.90 21.05
N THR A 66 5.28 37.95 19.71
CA THR A 66 5.85 37.02 18.74
C THR A 66 7.28 36.58 19.08
N GLN A 67 7.50 35.27 19.15
CA GLN A 67 8.76 34.66 18.74
C GLN A 67 8.43 33.53 17.75
N PRO A 68 9.03 33.51 16.54
CA PRO A 68 8.92 32.36 15.66
C PRO A 68 9.62 31.15 16.31
N PRO A 69 9.03 29.94 16.28
CA PRO A 69 9.74 28.77 16.73
C PRO A 69 10.96 28.54 15.83
N THR A 70 12.13 28.50 16.46
CA THR A 70 13.39 28.05 15.87
C THR A 70 13.17 26.70 15.18
N PRO A 71 13.57 26.51 13.91
CA PRO A 71 13.50 25.19 13.31
C PRO A 71 14.44 24.28 14.11
N LEU A 72 13.88 23.21 14.68
CA LEU A 72 14.70 22.13 15.20
C LEU A 72 15.56 21.62 14.04
N PRO A 73 16.89 21.47 14.22
CA PRO A 73 17.71 20.86 13.20
C PRO A 73 17.19 19.45 12.94
N GLY A 74 16.60 19.26 11.76
CA GLY A 74 16.34 17.95 11.21
C GLY A 74 17.67 17.21 11.19
N THR A 75 17.84 16.27 12.12
CA THR A 75 18.91 15.31 12.06
C THR A 75 18.76 14.61 10.72
N SER A 76 19.66 14.93 9.81
CA SER A 76 19.75 14.31 8.51
C SER A 76 20.09 12.84 8.73
N ALA A 77 19.09 11.98 8.58
CA ALA A 77 19.24 10.52 8.61
C ALA A 77 20.06 9.97 7.43
N SER A 78 20.59 10.83 6.56
CA SER A 78 21.11 10.46 5.24
C SER A 78 22.62 10.17 5.18
N GLU A 79 23.35 10.12 6.29
CA GLU A 79 24.82 9.95 6.27
C GLU A 79 25.30 8.53 6.66
N VAL A 80 24.38 7.64 7.07
CA VAL A 80 24.69 6.26 7.52
C VAL A 80 23.77 5.19 6.87
N ALA A 81 22.88 5.57 5.95
CA ALA A 81 21.77 4.72 5.52
C ALA A 81 22.15 3.59 4.55
N ASP A 82 23.06 3.81 3.59
CA ASP A 82 23.25 2.87 2.47
C ASP A 82 24.11 1.65 2.83
N ASP A 83 25.24 1.85 3.52
CA ASP A 83 26.07 0.74 4.05
C ASP A 83 25.31 -0.03 5.14
N GLY A 84 24.46 0.67 5.90
CA GLY A 84 23.59 0.07 6.92
C GLY A 84 22.57 -0.90 6.32
N ALA A 85 21.91 -0.53 5.22
CA ALA A 85 20.92 -1.40 4.57
C ALA A 85 21.57 -2.69 4.03
N PHE A 86 22.75 -2.62 3.42
CA PHE A 86 23.46 -3.82 3.00
C PHE A 86 23.86 -4.72 4.16
N ALA A 87 24.35 -4.14 5.27
CA ALA A 87 24.70 -4.90 6.47
C ALA A 87 23.47 -5.59 7.09
N LEU A 88 22.34 -4.90 7.17
CA LEU A 88 21.08 -5.47 7.64
C LEU A 88 20.61 -6.60 6.74
N LEU A 89 20.64 -6.42 5.41
CA LEU A 89 20.25 -7.46 4.46
C LEU A 89 21.14 -8.70 4.54
N ALA A 90 22.44 -8.52 4.79
CA ALA A 90 23.36 -9.64 5.01
C ALA A 90 23.04 -10.43 6.29
N GLY A 91 22.44 -9.78 7.29
CA GLY A 91 22.00 -10.40 8.54
C GLY A 91 20.63 -11.07 8.47
N LEU A 92 19.82 -10.82 7.43
CA LEU A 92 18.51 -11.45 7.27
C LEU A 92 18.67 -12.93 6.93
N GLU A 93 17.87 -13.76 7.60
CA GLU A 93 17.79 -15.17 7.26
C GLU A 93 17.21 -15.36 5.84
N VAL A 94 17.71 -16.39 5.13
CA VAL A 94 17.28 -16.70 3.77
C VAL A 94 16.57 -18.05 3.73
N LYS A 95 15.28 -18.05 3.42
CA LYS A 95 14.40 -19.23 3.45
C LYS A 95 13.33 -19.16 2.36
N GLY A 96 12.69 -20.29 2.05
CA GLY A 96 11.47 -20.29 1.24
C GLY A 96 10.30 -19.60 1.95
N LYS A 97 9.23 -19.29 1.21
CA LYS A 97 7.97 -18.82 1.81
C LYS A 97 7.33 -19.96 2.61
N ALA A 98 6.89 -19.65 3.83
CA ALA A 98 6.00 -20.53 4.56
C ALA A 98 4.59 -20.56 3.91
N PRO A 99 3.76 -21.57 4.18
CA PRO A 99 2.38 -21.60 3.70
C PRO A 99 1.58 -20.38 4.19
N ARG A 100 0.70 -19.85 3.34
CA ARG A 100 -0.26 -18.79 3.70
C ARG A 100 -1.47 -19.30 4.51
N THR A 101 -1.50 -20.58 4.86
CA THR A 101 -2.61 -21.18 5.60
C THR A 101 -2.86 -20.43 6.91
N GLY A 102 -4.12 -20.09 7.18
CA GLY A 102 -4.52 -19.38 8.40
C GLY A 102 -4.26 -17.87 8.38
N TYR A 103 -3.74 -17.31 7.28
CA TYR A 103 -3.64 -15.86 7.15
C TYR A 103 -5.03 -15.24 7.00
N GLU A 104 -5.33 -14.32 7.91
CA GLU A 104 -6.43 -13.37 7.82
C GLU A 104 -5.87 -11.98 8.11
N ARG A 105 -6.39 -10.93 7.47
CA ARG A 105 -5.86 -9.57 7.65
C ARG A 105 -6.07 -9.09 9.09
N GLU A 106 -7.20 -9.50 9.67
CA GLU A 106 -7.66 -9.19 11.02
C GLU A 106 -6.73 -9.79 12.09
N ALA A 107 -5.90 -10.76 11.72
CA ALA A 107 -4.86 -11.32 12.57
C ALA A 107 -3.79 -10.28 12.96
N PHE A 108 -3.74 -9.13 12.27
CA PHE A 108 -2.90 -7.97 12.59
C PHE A 108 -3.63 -6.90 13.42
N GLY A 109 -4.80 -7.23 13.97
CA GLY A 109 -5.56 -6.32 14.83
C GLY A 109 -6.31 -5.24 14.06
N GLN A 110 -6.75 -4.22 14.80
CA GLN A 110 -7.50 -3.11 14.24
C GLN A 110 -6.64 -2.34 13.21
N ARG A 111 -7.24 -2.06 12.05
CA ARG A 111 -6.61 -1.21 11.03
C ARG A 111 -6.49 0.22 11.55
N TRP A 112 -5.30 0.81 11.41
CA TRP A 112 -5.01 2.19 11.80
C TRP A 112 -5.23 2.42 13.30
N SER A 113 -4.75 1.47 14.10
CA SER A 113 -4.92 1.54 15.55
C SER A 113 -3.91 2.50 16.17
N ASP A 114 -4.40 3.41 17.01
CA ASP A 114 -3.56 4.22 17.91
C ASP A 114 -3.08 3.40 19.13
N ASP A 115 -3.67 2.23 19.38
CA ASP A 115 -3.32 1.35 20.51
C ASP A 115 -2.07 0.51 20.18
N VAL A 116 -0.95 1.18 19.94
CA VAL A 116 0.33 0.57 19.54
C VAL A 116 1.51 1.19 20.26
N THR A 117 2.59 0.44 20.40
CA THR A 117 3.80 0.91 21.12
C THR A 117 4.91 1.39 20.19
N VAL A 118 4.65 1.41 18.88
CA VAL A 118 5.55 1.93 17.85
C VAL A 118 5.38 3.45 17.71
N GLU A 119 6.18 4.06 16.84
CA GLU A 119 6.13 5.51 16.62
C GLU A 119 4.71 5.99 16.30
N PHE A 120 4.35 7.14 16.89
CA PHE A 120 3.02 7.76 16.86
C PHE A 120 1.88 7.03 17.60
N GLY A 121 2.12 5.89 18.24
CA GLY A 121 1.11 5.26 19.07
C GLY A 121 0.73 6.07 20.32
N HIS A 122 -0.52 5.91 20.75
CA HIS A 122 -1.15 6.57 21.88
C HIS A 122 -1.08 8.11 21.83
N ASN A 123 -1.11 8.68 20.62
CA ASN A 123 -1.05 10.13 20.44
C ASN A 123 -2.45 10.78 20.25
N GLY A 124 -3.51 9.96 20.21
CA GLY A 124 -4.89 10.38 20.00
C GLY A 124 -5.33 10.47 18.54
N CYS A 125 -4.44 10.17 17.59
CA CYS A 125 -4.70 10.11 16.17
C CYS A 125 -4.70 8.65 15.68
N ASP A 126 -5.54 8.31 14.71
CA ASP A 126 -5.38 7.02 14.04
C ASP A 126 -4.11 7.02 13.17
N THR A 127 -3.49 5.86 13.02
CA THR A 127 -2.24 5.71 12.27
C THR A 127 -2.34 6.23 10.84
N ARG A 128 -3.50 6.12 10.18
CA ARG A 128 -3.65 6.62 8.81
C ARG A 128 -3.45 8.13 8.78
N ASN A 129 -4.03 8.84 9.74
CA ASN A 129 -3.82 10.27 9.88
C ASN A 129 -2.37 10.61 10.26
N ASP A 130 -1.71 9.82 11.10
CA ASP A 130 -0.27 10.03 11.38
C ASP A 130 0.58 9.94 10.11
N ILE A 131 0.36 8.92 9.29
CA ILE A 131 1.10 8.76 8.02
C ILE A 131 0.78 9.88 7.04
N LEU A 132 -0.49 10.28 6.91
CA LEU A 132 -0.84 11.43 6.06
C LEU A 132 -0.19 12.72 6.55
N ARG A 133 -0.13 12.95 7.86
CA ARG A 133 0.51 14.14 8.43
C ARG A 133 2.03 14.13 8.21
N ARG A 134 2.66 12.96 8.26
CA ARG A 134 4.09 12.79 8.00
C ARG A 134 4.41 13.00 6.52
N ASP A 135 3.58 12.46 5.63
CA ASP A 135 3.92 12.35 4.20
C ASP A 135 3.37 13.50 3.33
N LEU A 136 2.38 14.27 3.81
CA LEU A 136 1.86 15.42 3.09
C LEU A 136 2.64 16.69 3.40
N ARG A 137 3.05 17.41 2.36
CA ARG A 137 3.54 18.79 2.46
C ARG A 137 2.39 19.80 2.28
N GLU A 138 2.59 21.02 2.78
CA GLU A 138 1.55 22.07 2.80
C GLU A 138 0.24 21.56 3.43
N LEU A 139 0.38 20.80 4.52
CA LEU A 139 -0.72 20.14 5.22
C LEU A 139 -1.64 21.16 5.89
N GLU A 140 -2.93 21.03 5.64
CA GLU A 140 -3.98 21.62 6.47
C GLU A 140 -4.66 20.53 7.30
N VAL A 141 -4.85 20.79 8.60
CA VAL A 141 -5.53 19.88 9.52
C VAL A 141 -6.91 20.42 9.89
N ARG A 142 -7.88 19.53 10.05
CA ARG A 142 -9.25 19.90 10.40
C ARG A 142 -9.29 20.53 11.80
N PRO A 143 -9.85 21.75 11.95
CA PRO A 143 -10.06 22.35 13.27
C PRO A 143 -10.87 21.46 14.21
N GLY A 144 -10.60 21.53 15.51
CA GLY A 144 -11.32 20.75 16.52
C GLY A 144 -10.98 19.25 16.57
N THR A 145 -9.94 18.81 15.85
CA THR A 145 -9.50 17.40 15.83
C THR A 145 -8.18 17.15 16.55
N HIS A 146 -7.78 18.08 17.43
CA HIS A 146 -6.49 18.05 18.13
C HIS A 146 -5.27 17.91 17.18
N GLY A 147 -5.42 18.43 15.96
CA GLY A 147 -4.39 18.36 14.92
C GLY A 147 -4.32 17.03 14.17
N CYS A 148 -5.16 16.04 14.47
CA CYS A 148 -5.06 14.70 13.88
C CYS A 148 -5.52 14.64 12.42
N VAL A 149 -6.68 15.21 12.12
CA VAL A 149 -7.39 14.89 10.88
C VAL A 149 -6.82 15.70 9.72
N ALA A 150 -5.95 15.10 8.91
CA ALA A 150 -5.42 15.72 7.69
C ALA A 150 -6.57 16.08 6.72
N GLN A 151 -6.71 17.35 6.34
CA GLN A 151 -7.81 17.83 5.50
C GLN A 151 -7.36 18.03 4.06
N THR A 152 -6.25 18.75 3.84
CA THR A 152 -5.66 18.94 2.51
C THR A 152 -4.13 18.86 2.57
N GLY A 153 -3.48 18.68 1.41
CA GLY A 153 -2.02 18.75 1.28
C GLY A 153 -1.57 18.24 -0.09
N PHE A 154 -0.26 18.15 -0.28
CA PHE A 154 0.35 17.55 -1.47
C PHE A 154 1.23 16.37 -1.08
N LEU A 155 1.06 15.25 -1.78
CA LEU A 155 1.87 14.06 -1.65
C LEU A 155 2.86 14.03 -2.81
N ASP A 156 4.16 14.05 -2.52
CA ASP A 156 5.19 13.68 -3.49
C ASP A 156 5.20 12.14 -3.56
N GLU A 157 4.35 11.58 -4.42
CA GLU A 157 3.97 10.17 -4.35
C GLU A 157 5.11 9.24 -4.78
N PRO A 158 5.59 8.36 -3.89
CA PRO A 158 6.87 7.70 -4.08
C PRO A 158 6.83 6.61 -5.17
N TYR A 159 5.70 5.91 -5.37
CA TYR A 159 5.67 4.75 -6.27
C TYR A 159 5.61 5.13 -7.74
N THR A 160 4.93 6.21 -8.09
CA THR A 160 4.76 6.71 -9.46
C THR A 160 5.61 7.95 -9.74
N GLY A 161 6.10 8.62 -8.70
CA GLY A 161 6.88 9.86 -8.80
C GLY A 161 6.03 11.09 -9.15
N GLN A 162 4.70 10.98 -9.09
CA GLN A 162 3.78 12.06 -9.40
C GLN A 162 3.42 12.84 -8.14
N VAL A 163 3.30 14.16 -8.24
CA VAL A 163 2.71 14.95 -7.15
C VAL A 163 1.20 14.79 -7.19
N ARG A 164 0.59 14.46 -6.05
CA ARG A 164 -0.86 14.25 -5.91
C ARG A 164 -1.42 15.17 -4.84
N ARG A 165 -2.44 15.95 -5.19
CA ARG A 165 -3.20 16.70 -4.19
C ARG A 165 -4.05 15.72 -3.37
N PHE A 166 -3.95 15.82 -2.06
CA PHE A 166 -4.88 15.21 -1.14
C PHE A 166 -5.93 16.25 -0.73
N ASP A 167 -7.19 15.92 -0.92
CA ASP A 167 -8.32 16.75 -0.47
C ASP A 167 -9.40 15.81 0.09
N ARG A 168 -9.52 15.77 1.42
CA ARG A 168 -10.32 14.75 2.10
C ARG A 168 -11.78 14.83 1.67
N GLY A 169 -12.27 13.73 1.12
CA GLY A 169 -13.65 13.58 0.65
C GLY A 169 -13.79 13.61 -0.87
N THR A 170 -12.71 13.83 -1.62
CA THR A 170 -12.72 13.69 -3.08
C THR A 170 -12.35 12.27 -3.54
N ASP A 171 -12.68 11.97 -4.79
CA ASP A 171 -12.28 10.72 -5.43
C ASP A 171 -10.77 10.60 -5.53
N GLU A 172 -10.05 11.70 -5.78
CA GLU A 172 -8.58 11.71 -5.83
C GLU A 172 -7.95 11.34 -4.48
N ALA A 173 -8.49 11.84 -3.37
CA ALA A 173 -7.99 11.48 -2.04
C ALA A 173 -8.26 10.01 -1.70
N SER A 174 -9.35 9.43 -2.21
CA SER A 174 -9.63 8.00 -2.07
C SER A 174 -8.58 7.13 -2.79
N ARG A 175 -7.94 7.67 -3.83
CA ARG A 175 -6.83 7.03 -4.56
C ARG A 175 -5.49 7.16 -3.84
N ILE A 176 -5.41 7.84 -2.70
CA ILE A 176 -4.23 7.82 -1.83
C ILE A 176 -4.43 6.77 -0.75
N HIS A 177 -3.67 5.68 -0.86
CA HIS A 177 -3.67 4.58 0.09
C HIS A 177 -2.56 4.79 1.12
N ILE A 178 -2.70 4.16 2.30
CA ILE A 178 -1.55 3.90 3.17
C ILE A 178 -1.14 2.46 2.90
N ASP A 179 0.05 2.26 2.35
CA ASP A 179 0.59 0.95 2.02
C ASP A 179 1.52 0.42 3.11
N HIS A 180 1.47 -0.89 3.30
CA HIS A 180 2.46 -1.66 4.03
C HIS A 180 3.60 -2.01 3.08
N VAL A 181 4.74 -1.31 3.18
CA VAL A 181 5.92 -1.48 2.32
C VAL A 181 6.33 -2.96 2.25
N VAL A 182 6.37 -3.64 3.40
CA VAL A 182 6.30 -5.11 3.50
C VAL A 182 4.84 -5.49 3.76
N ALA A 183 4.19 -6.08 2.75
CA ALA A 183 2.77 -6.44 2.81
C ALA A 183 2.47 -7.43 3.95
N LEU A 184 1.31 -7.29 4.61
CA LEU A 184 0.90 -8.16 5.73
C LEU A 184 0.93 -9.66 5.38
N ALA A 185 0.45 -10.03 4.19
CA ALA A 185 0.49 -11.42 3.72
C ALA A 185 1.91 -11.91 3.43
N ASN A 186 2.81 -11.04 2.94
CA ASN A 186 4.22 -11.39 2.78
C ASN A 186 4.89 -11.60 4.13
N ALA A 187 4.62 -10.72 5.11
CA ALA A 187 5.11 -10.84 6.47
C ALA A 187 4.64 -12.17 7.10
N TRP A 188 3.38 -12.55 6.91
CA TRP A 188 2.86 -13.85 7.37
C TRP A 188 3.69 -15.04 6.85
N GLU A 189 3.92 -15.06 5.54
CA GLU A 189 4.71 -16.10 4.85
C GLU A 189 6.21 -16.05 5.18
N THR A 190 6.68 -14.97 5.83
CA THR A 190 8.09 -14.73 6.15
C THR A 190 8.39 -14.53 7.64
N GLY A 191 7.45 -14.87 8.53
CA GLY A 191 7.68 -14.96 9.97
C GLY A 191 6.53 -14.52 10.86
N ALA A 192 5.64 -13.66 10.38
CA ALA A 192 4.61 -13.04 11.21
C ALA A 192 3.55 -14.02 11.75
N GLN A 193 3.42 -15.21 11.16
CA GLN A 193 2.56 -16.26 11.69
C GLN A 193 2.98 -16.78 13.07
N PHE A 194 4.23 -16.54 13.48
CA PHE A 194 4.77 -16.95 14.78
C PHE A 194 4.72 -15.85 15.84
N TRP A 195 4.28 -14.64 15.47
CA TRP A 195 4.18 -13.52 16.37
C TRP A 195 2.91 -13.56 17.22
N ASP A 196 2.98 -12.97 18.40
CA ASP A 196 1.78 -12.64 19.18
C ASP A 196 0.93 -11.56 18.48
N GLY A 197 -0.23 -11.26 19.07
CA GLY A 197 -1.16 -10.27 18.52
C GLY A 197 -0.60 -8.84 18.57
N ASP A 198 0.15 -8.50 19.62
CA ASP A 198 0.70 -7.17 19.82
C ASP A 198 1.79 -6.84 18.80
N THR A 199 2.71 -7.78 18.55
CA THR A 199 3.76 -7.63 17.54
C THR A 199 3.16 -7.48 16.14
N ARG A 200 2.11 -8.27 15.81
CA ARG A 200 1.40 -8.11 14.52
C ARG A 200 0.69 -6.75 14.41
N ARG A 201 0.04 -6.30 15.48
CA ARG A 201 -0.62 -4.98 15.51
C ARG A 201 0.40 -3.85 15.36
N ASN A 202 1.53 -3.93 16.06
CA ASN A 202 2.63 -2.99 15.92
C ASN A 202 3.17 -2.99 14.47
N PHE A 203 3.47 -4.15 13.88
CA PHE A 203 3.93 -4.24 12.49
C PHE A 203 2.96 -3.59 11.48
N ALA A 204 1.66 -3.75 11.71
CA ALA A 204 0.63 -3.20 10.82
C ALA A 204 0.40 -1.70 10.98
N ASN A 205 0.89 -1.08 12.06
CA ASN A 205 0.71 0.34 12.34
C ASN A 205 2.05 1.09 12.51
N ASP A 206 3.19 0.43 12.33
CA ASP A 206 4.51 1.05 12.45
C ASP A 206 4.78 1.99 11.28
N PRO A 207 5.03 3.29 11.54
CA PRO A 207 5.42 4.23 10.50
C PRO A 207 6.58 3.74 9.65
N ARG A 208 7.54 2.96 10.17
CA ARG A 208 8.63 2.34 9.38
C ARG A 208 8.10 1.46 8.25
N ASN A 209 6.98 0.78 8.43
CA ASN A 209 6.38 -0.08 7.41
C ASN A 209 5.30 0.63 6.59
N LEU A 210 4.96 1.89 6.88
CA LEU A 210 3.83 2.57 6.24
C LEU A 210 4.23 3.76 5.37
N LEU A 211 3.61 3.90 4.20
CA LEU A 211 3.75 5.04 3.29
C LEU A 211 2.40 5.47 2.71
N ALA A 212 2.15 6.77 2.57
CA ALA A 212 1.11 7.28 1.69
C ALA A 212 1.53 7.11 0.22
N VAL A 213 0.72 6.43 -0.58
CA VAL A 213 1.05 6.03 -1.96
C VAL A 213 -0.15 6.08 -2.91
N ASP A 214 0.13 5.98 -4.21
CA ASP A 214 -0.89 5.82 -5.25
C ASP A 214 -1.60 4.47 -5.12
N GLY A 215 -2.93 4.52 -5.07
CA GLY A 215 -3.80 3.38 -4.84
C GLY A 215 -3.70 2.31 -5.93
N PRO A 216 -3.82 2.66 -7.23
CA PRO A 216 -3.56 1.72 -8.33
C PRO A 216 -2.18 1.06 -8.28
N ALA A 217 -1.11 1.81 -8.00
CA ALA A 217 0.22 1.24 -7.85
C ALA A 217 0.29 0.23 -6.69
N ASN A 218 -0.31 0.54 -5.55
CA ASN A 218 -0.42 -0.38 -4.41
C ASN A 218 -1.27 -1.62 -4.73
N GLN A 219 -2.38 -1.46 -5.46
CA GLN A 219 -3.18 -2.60 -5.92
C GLN A 219 -2.38 -3.51 -6.86
N SER A 220 -1.56 -2.95 -7.75
CA SER A 220 -0.65 -3.70 -8.61
C SER A 220 0.44 -4.42 -7.81
N LYS A 221 0.92 -3.85 -6.70
CA LYS A 221 1.86 -4.49 -5.78
C LYS A 221 1.26 -5.71 -5.09
N GLY A 222 0.03 -5.57 -4.58
CA GLY A 222 -0.65 -6.63 -3.84
C GLY A 222 0.19 -7.13 -2.66
N ALA A 223 0.39 -8.45 -2.59
CA ALA A 223 1.23 -9.12 -1.60
C ALA A 223 2.65 -9.46 -2.10
N GLY A 224 3.06 -8.84 -3.22
CA GLY A 224 4.38 -9.08 -3.82
C GLY A 224 5.52 -8.64 -2.91
N ASP A 225 6.58 -9.44 -2.88
CA ASP A 225 7.89 -9.04 -2.33
C ASP A 225 8.70 -8.22 -3.36
N ALA A 226 9.89 -7.78 -2.96
CA ALA A 226 10.80 -7.03 -3.84
C ALA A 226 11.21 -7.76 -5.13
N ALA A 227 11.11 -9.09 -5.18
CA ALA A 227 11.36 -9.84 -6.42
C ALA A 227 10.16 -9.85 -7.36
N THR A 228 8.95 -9.78 -6.80
CA THR A 228 7.69 -9.87 -7.54
C THR A 228 7.24 -8.50 -8.06
N TRP A 229 7.47 -7.44 -7.29
CA TRP A 229 7.03 -6.09 -7.64
C TRP A 229 8.07 -5.04 -7.21
N GLN A 230 8.20 -4.01 -8.04
CA GLN A 230 9.03 -2.84 -7.79
C GLN A 230 8.27 -1.57 -8.19
N PRO A 231 8.43 -0.45 -7.47
CA PRO A 231 7.85 0.82 -7.85
C PRO A 231 8.16 1.19 -9.31
N PRO A 232 7.17 1.65 -10.09
CA PRO A 232 7.40 2.19 -11.43
C PRO A 232 8.42 3.35 -11.43
N ASN A 233 8.39 4.19 -10.38
CA ASN A 233 9.38 5.21 -10.14
C ASN A 233 10.74 4.60 -9.78
N LYS A 234 11.65 4.55 -10.75
CA LYS A 234 12.99 3.96 -10.57
C LYS A 234 13.85 4.73 -9.55
N ALA A 235 13.66 6.04 -9.42
CA ALA A 235 14.43 6.86 -8.50
C ALA A 235 14.18 6.45 -7.03
N PHE A 236 12.98 5.94 -6.74
CA PHE A 236 12.58 5.52 -5.39
C PHE A 236 12.95 4.07 -5.04
N ARG A 237 13.47 3.26 -5.99
CA ARG A 237 13.68 1.83 -5.75
C ARG A 237 14.75 1.52 -4.71
N CYS A 238 15.79 2.35 -4.62
CA CYS A 238 16.77 2.25 -3.55
C CYS A 238 16.10 2.45 -2.19
N ASP A 239 15.40 3.57 -1.99
CA ASP A 239 14.70 3.87 -0.73
C ASP A 239 13.68 2.79 -0.37
N TYR A 240 12.94 2.29 -1.37
CA TYR A 240 12.00 1.18 -1.20
C TYR A 240 12.69 -0.11 -0.73
N ALA A 241 13.86 -0.44 -1.29
CA ALA A 241 14.64 -1.60 -0.88
C ALA A 241 15.23 -1.43 0.52
N SER A 242 15.85 -0.27 0.80
CA SER A 242 16.40 0.07 2.11
C SER A 242 15.35 -0.05 3.21
N ARG A 243 14.15 0.50 2.96
CA ARG A 243 13.03 0.44 3.90
C ARG A 243 12.49 -0.97 4.11
N GLN A 244 12.35 -1.77 3.06
CA GLN A 244 11.95 -3.17 3.23
C GLN A 244 12.96 -3.94 4.08
N VAL A 245 14.26 -3.71 3.89
CA VAL A 245 15.31 -4.34 4.69
C VAL A 245 15.23 -3.89 6.14
N GLU A 246 15.08 -2.60 6.40
CA GLU A 246 14.92 -2.06 7.75
C GLU A 246 13.72 -2.69 8.47
N VAL A 247 12.55 -2.74 7.80
CA VAL A 247 11.35 -3.36 8.36
C VAL A 247 11.57 -4.84 8.64
N LYS A 248 12.13 -5.59 7.68
CA LYS A 248 12.36 -7.03 7.87
C LYS A 248 13.34 -7.31 8.99
N ALA A 249 14.40 -6.50 9.12
CA ALA A 249 15.37 -6.61 10.20
C ALA A 249 14.74 -6.29 11.56
N ALA A 250 13.97 -5.20 11.65
CA ALA A 250 13.33 -4.75 12.89
C ALA A 250 12.33 -5.77 13.45
N TYR A 251 11.66 -6.53 12.57
CA TYR A 251 10.66 -7.51 12.94
C TYR A 251 11.12 -8.97 12.85
N GLY A 252 12.38 -9.22 12.50
CA GLY A 252 12.92 -10.58 12.38
C GLY A 252 12.25 -11.41 11.28
N LEU A 253 11.82 -10.76 10.19
CA LEU A 253 11.30 -11.44 9.00
C LEU A 253 12.47 -11.95 8.15
N TRP A 254 12.31 -13.14 7.56
CA TRP A 254 13.28 -13.63 6.59
C TRP A 254 12.97 -13.14 5.16
N VAL A 255 13.91 -13.35 4.26
CA VAL A 255 13.76 -13.08 2.83
C VAL A 255 13.86 -14.38 2.03
N THR A 256 13.22 -14.40 0.87
CA THR A 256 13.48 -15.48 -0.10
C THR A 256 14.80 -15.25 -0.85
N PRO A 257 15.43 -16.29 -1.43
CA PRO A 257 16.62 -16.09 -2.26
C PRO A 257 16.40 -15.09 -3.40
N ALA A 258 15.24 -15.14 -4.06
CA ALA A 258 14.90 -14.22 -5.13
C ALA A 258 14.69 -12.78 -4.61
N GLU A 259 14.03 -12.63 -3.46
CA GLU A 259 13.83 -11.34 -2.81
C GLU A 259 15.15 -10.73 -2.37
N LYS A 260 16.05 -11.50 -1.74
CA LYS A 260 17.39 -11.05 -1.36
C LYS A 260 18.17 -10.53 -2.56
N ALA A 261 18.20 -11.28 -3.66
CA ALA A 261 18.88 -10.86 -4.88
C ALA A 261 18.26 -9.58 -5.48
N ALA A 262 16.94 -9.40 -5.36
CA ALA A 262 16.27 -8.18 -5.79
C ALA A 262 16.64 -6.97 -4.91
N LEU A 263 16.64 -7.15 -3.59
CA LEU A 263 17.04 -6.11 -2.63
C LEU A 263 18.51 -5.73 -2.83
N GLU A 264 19.43 -6.70 -2.94
CA GLU A 264 20.85 -6.44 -3.22
C GLU A 264 21.05 -5.62 -4.51
N ARG A 265 20.29 -5.94 -5.56
CA ARG A 265 20.39 -5.24 -6.84
C ARG A 265 19.92 -3.79 -6.74
N GLU A 266 18.81 -3.52 -6.04
CA GLU A 266 18.30 -2.14 -5.91
C GLU A 266 19.15 -1.34 -4.92
N LEU A 267 19.63 -1.94 -3.83
CA LEU A 267 20.59 -1.33 -2.91
C LEU A 267 21.91 -0.98 -3.62
N GLY A 268 22.36 -1.82 -4.57
CA GLY A 268 23.56 -1.55 -5.37
C GLY A 268 23.40 -0.38 -6.36
N ARG A 269 22.19 0.18 -6.47
CA ARG A 269 21.88 1.37 -7.28
C ARG A 269 21.61 2.60 -6.43
N CYS A 270 21.73 2.48 -5.10
CA CYS A 270 21.65 3.63 -4.22
C CYS A 270 22.72 4.65 -4.61
N PRO A 271 22.38 5.94 -4.68
CA PRO A 271 23.35 6.97 -5.00
C PRO A 271 24.43 6.95 -3.92
N SER A 272 25.65 6.52 -4.28
CA SER A 272 26.79 6.63 -3.38
C SER A 272 26.92 8.08 -2.97
N ARG A 273 26.79 8.39 -1.68
CA ARG A 273 26.96 9.73 -1.14
C ARG A 273 28.46 10.07 -1.16
N ALA A 274 29.03 10.23 -2.36
CA ALA A 274 30.24 11.03 -2.50
C ALA A 274 29.86 12.41 -1.98
N ALA A 275 30.48 12.82 -0.88
CA ALA A 275 30.19 14.06 -0.17
C ALA A 275 29.94 15.20 -1.17
N ALA A 276 28.76 15.81 -1.09
CA ALA A 276 28.51 17.05 -1.80
C ALA A 276 29.57 18.08 -1.35
N PRO A 277 30.14 18.88 -2.28
CA PRO A 277 31.11 19.91 -1.93
C PRO A 277 30.53 20.99 -1.00
#